data_AF-A0A8H3DLU2-F1
#
_entry.id   AF-A0A8H3DLU2-F1
#
_cell.length_a   1.000
_cell.length_b   1.000
_cell.length_c   1.000
_cell.angle_alpha   90.00
_cell.angle_beta   90.00
_cell.angle_gamma   90.00
#
_symmetry.space_group_name_H-M   'P 1'
#
loop_
_entity.id
_entity.type
_entity.pdbx_description
1 polymer ?
#
loop_
_entity_poly.entity_id
_entity_poly.type
_entity_poly.pdbx_seq_one_letter_code
_entity_poly.pdbx_strand_id
1 'polypeptide(L)'
;MAFASRRIHTSPAWYKKLKIPDPDVPKKPHIPTPKEVGLMYKRRVEKAERDERVDISMSLTEVKTYHGGFTQPRILRGSNWFPGGAYIAKNKVYEKPVDSAYEPHTVYILESRYPIRTKEPGRPDVPEHIVDVIGESIWLPYLKHKNSAKVSGNSRLSMDAAWWPFLNRRINKLEPEPWWNKDEDPEQLRLEALGLTNSDNPPEPLREFYKDITQYRPNGTKIVEPTPTKTIVPQRKARTIGDIRAEYEPMLKKEAFWRPLVSVTLATRPLANTLVRLCRALPRGLPFYASIDTHDRKTVVSFPDRMRLLRLRRMRELTIEIARRLEGYYGGFVGIRFGKDDRGRAIRGERLEQPLPDPLRVIRVGLGEWYELEQEMELWKLEAMDAGVEIEVKPMDEWGRRVDESGVVLPGQEIAEGVELDGEHETFDSQDEEGATQDGDGFEDEAEGGGADANTGVGKVVRKAGAPLKHIAAPVKKAASAGI
;
A
#
# COMPACT_ATOMS: atom_id res chain seq x y z
N MET A 1 39.63 39.39 -34.89
CA MET A 1 38.89 39.04 -33.67
C MET A 1 39.46 37.74 -33.13
N ALA A 2 40.24 37.79 -32.05
CA ALA A 2 40.96 36.64 -31.51
C ALA A 2 40.09 35.93 -30.45
N PHE A 3 39.78 34.66 -30.68
CA PHE A 3 39.10 33.79 -29.71
C PHE A 3 40.10 33.35 -28.64
N ALA A 4 39.93 33.87 -27.42
CA ALA A 4 40.63 33.39 -26.25
C ALA A 4 40.08 32.01 -25.83
N SER A 5 40.79 30.96 -26.21
CA SER A 5 40.59 29.59 -25.72
C SER A 5 40.90 29.54 -24.23
N ARG A 6 39.86 29.45 -23.39
CA ARG A 6 40.00 29.17 -21.95
C ARG A 6 40.36 27.70 -21.78
N ARG A 7 41.66 27.40 -21.66
CA ARG A 7 42.11 26.10 -21.10
C ARG A 7 41.66 26.03 -19.65
N ILE A 8 40.72 25.13 -19.37
CA ILE A 8 40.36 24.75 -18.01
C ILE A 8 41.56 23.99 -17.44
N HIS A 9 42.34 24.65 -16.58
CA HIS A 9 43.37 23.99 -15.79
C HIS A 9 42.68 23.12 -14.73
N THR A 10 42.48 21.84 -15.04
CA THR A 10 42.07 20.85 -14.05
C THR A 10 43.22 20.65 -13.08
N SER A 11 43.07 21.14 -11.85
CA SER A 11 44.10 20.98 -10.82
C SER A 11 44.27 19.48 -10.48
N PRO A 12 45.51 18.98 -10.31
CA PRO A 12 45.77 17.58 -9.94
C PRO A 12 45.18 17.16 -8.59
N ALA A 13 44.74 18.13 -7.77
CA ALA A 13 44.17 17.88 -6.45
C ALA A 13 42.79 17.23 -6.52
N TRP A 14 42.03 17.40 -7.60
CA TRP A 14 40.69 16.84 -7.68
C TRP A 14 40.70 15.31 -7.90
N TYR A 15 41.72 14.79 -8.57
CA TYR A 15 41.94 13.35 -8.74
C TYR A 15 42.24 12.61 -7.43
N LYS A 16 42.75 13.29 -6.38
CA LYS A 16 43.02 12.62 -5.08
C LYS A 16 41.77 12.37 -4.23
N LYS A 17 40.64 13.01 -4.51
CA LYS A 17 39.38 12.78 -3.77
C LYS A 17 38.48 11.74 -4.42
N LEU A 18 38.58 11.56 -5.73
CA LEU A 18 37.97 10.45 -6.42
C LEU A 18 38.94 9.28 -6.31
N LYS A 19 38.64 8.30 -5.46
CA LYS A 19 39.37 7.02 -5.40
C LYS A 19 39.14 6.26 -6.71
N ILE A 20 39.66 6.77 -7.82
CA ILE A 20 39.66 6.09 -9.10
C ILE A 20 40.73 5.00 -8.94
N PRO A 21 40.35 3.72 -8.89
CA PRO A 21 41.32 2.65 -8.78
C PRO A 21 42.26 2.71 -9.99
N ASP A 22 43.56 2.59 -9.73
CA ASP A 22 44.61 2.63 -10.75
C ASP A 22 44.36 1.52 -11.78
N PRO A 23 44.12 1.84 -13.07
CA PRO A 23 43.74 0.85 -14.08
C PRO A 23 44.84 -0.20 -14.32
N ASP A 24 46.08 0.11 -13.97
CA ASP A 24 47.24 -0.76 -14.19
C ASP A 24 47.47 -1.76 -13.03
N VAL A 25 46.74 -1.63 -11.92
CA VAL A 25 46.84 -2.60 -10.81
C VAL A 25 45.86 -3.74 -11.07
N PRO A 26 46.34 -4.97 -11.38
CA PRO A 26 45.46 -6.12 -11.54
C PRO A 26 44.71 -6.35 -10.22
N LYS A 27 43.38 -6.19 -10.25
CA LYS A 27 42.54 -6.43 -9.10
C LYS A 27 42.66 -7.92 -8.74
N LYS A 28 43.15 -8.20 -7.53
CA LYS A 28 43.09 -9.57 -7.00
C LYS A 28 41.61 -9.95 -6.88
N PRO A 29 41.17 -11.12 -7.38
CA PRO A 29 39.79 -11.53 -7.25
C PRO A 29 39.45 -11.63 -5.75
N HIS A 30 38.42 -10.90 -5.32
CA HIS A 30 37.93 -10.97 -3.94
C HIS A 30 37.35 -12.36 -3.69
N ILE A 31 37.96 -13.12 -2.78
CA ILE A 31 37.42 -14.42 -2.36
C ILE A 31 36.36 -14.14 -1.30
N PRO A 32 35.08 -14.40 -1.57
CA PRO A 32 34.01 -14.05 -0.65
C PRO A 32 34.13 -14.83 0.66
N THR A 33 33.89 -14.14 1.78
CA THR A 33 33.85 -14.80 3.10
C THR A 33 32.62 -15.72 3.23
N PRO A 34 32.62 -16.74 4.10
CA PRO A 34 31.45 -17.63 4.24
C PRO A 34 30.13 -16.90 4.57
N LYS A 35 30.22 -15.80 5.33
CA LYS A 35 29.06 -14.93 5.62
C LYS A 35 28.59 -14.19 4.37
N GLU A 36 29.52 -13.68 3.56
CA GLU A 36 29.19 -13.05 2.27
C GLU A 36 28.56 -14.06 1.31
N VAL A 37 29.06 -15.30 1.24
CA VAL A 37 28.45 -16.36 0.43
C VAL A 37 27.00 -16.61 0.84
N GLY A 38 26.72 -16.69 2.15
CA GLY A 38 25.36 -16.82 2.66
C GLY A 38 24.46 -15.64 2.30
N LEU A 39 24.97 -14.41 2.40
CA LEU A 39 24.24 -13.20 1.99
C LEU A 39 24.02 -13.13 0.47
N MET A 40 25.02 -13.51 -0.33
CA MET A 40 24.91 -13.60 -1.79
C MET A 40 23.85 -14.63 -2.19
N TYR A 41 23.83 -15.79 -1.54
CA TYR A 41 22.79 -16.81 -1.76
C TYR A 41 21.41 -16.25 -1.43
N LYS A 42 21.22 -15.64 -0.25
CA LYS A 42 19.95 -15.01 0.16
C LYS A 42 19.47 -13.97 -0.87
N ARG A 43 20.36 -13.07 -1.29
CA ARG A 43 20.06 -12.04 -2.31
C ARG A 43 19.68 -12.64 -3.66
N ARG A 44 20.32 -13.75 -4.07
CA ARG A 44 19.98 -14.44 -5.33
C ARG A 44 18.62 -15.12 -5.26
N VAL A 45 18.27 -15.72 -4.13
CA VAL A 45 16.94 -16.30 -3.88
C VAL A 45 15.87 -15.20 -3.93
N GLU A 46 16.07 -14.09 -3.22
CA GLU A 46 15.18 -12.92 -3.27
C GLU A 46 15.08 -12.32 -4.68
N LYS A 47 16.21 -12.25 -5.40
CA LYS A 47 16.25 -11.78 -6.79
C LYS A 47 15.46 -12.70 -7.73
N ALA A 48 15.52 -14.01 -7.57
CA ALA A 48 14.81 -14.96 -8.43
C ALA A 48 13.28 -14.76 -8.36
N GLU A 49 12.76 -14.43 -7.18
CA GLU A 49 11.36 -14.06 -6.98
C GLU A 49 11.06 -12.63 -7.48
N ARG A 50 11.96 -11.68 -7.23
CA ARG A 50 11.83 -10.30 -7.71
C ARG A 50 11.75 -10.25 -9.24
N ASP A 51 12.60 -10.99 -9.95
CA ASP A 51 12.60 -11.04 -11.42
C ASP A 51 11.26 -11.56 -11.96
N GLU A 52 10.66 -12.59 -11.32
CA GLU A 52 9.33 -13.11 -11.64
C GLU A 52 8.25 -12.03 -11.43
N ARG A 53 8.27 -11.34 -10.28
CA ARG A 53 7.36 -10.22 -9.98
C ARG A 53 7.48 -9.10 -11.01
N VAL A 54 8.70 -8.74 -11.41
CA VAL A 54 8.95 -7.71 -12.41
C VAL A 54 8.34 -8.09 -13.75
N ASP A 55 8.49 -9.33 -14.20
CA ASP A 55 7.94 -9.80 -15.47
C ASP A 55 6.41 -9.84 -15.46
N ILE A 56 5.79 -10.36 -14.39
CA ILE A 56 4.33 -10.34 -14.20
C ILE A 56 3.82 -8.91 -14.20
N SER A 57 4.51 -8.00 -13.50
CA SER A 57 4.12 -6.60 -13.49
C SER A 57 4.26 -5.93 -14.86
N MET A 58 5.32 -6.26 -15.60
CA MET A 58 5.57 -5.71 -16.93
C MET A 58 4.52 -6.16 -17.95
N SER A 59 3.95 -7.37 -17.79
CA SER A 59 2.89 -7.87 -18.67
C SER A 59 1.51 -7.28 -18.37
N LEU A 60 1.25 -6.90 -17.11
CA LEU A 60 0.00 -6.26 -16.67
C LEU A 60 -0.01 -4.74 -16.83
N THR A 61 1.15 -4.10 -16.85
CA THR A 61 1.24 -2.65 -17.04
C THR A 61 1.08 -2.29 -18.50
N GLU A 62 0.20 -1.32 -18.78
CA GLU A 62 0.04 -0.74 -20.12
C GLU A 62 1.40 -0.32 -20.69
N VAL A 63 1.56 -0.55 -22.00
CA VAL A 63 2.76 -0.15 -22.72
C VAL A 63 2.74 1.36 -22.85
N LYS A 64 3.86 2.01 -22.50
CA LYS A 64 4.00 3.46 -22.66
C LYS A 64 4.00 3.77 -24.16
N THR A 65 3.03 4.56 -24.61
CA THR A 65 3.00 5.09 -25.97
C THR A 65 3.90 6.33 -26.03
N TYR A 66 4.85 6.34 -26.96
CA TYR A 66 5.67 7.51 -27.22
C TYR A 66 4.99 8.42 -28.27
N HIS A 67 5.43 9.67 -28.37
CA HIS A 67 4.95 10.58 -29.40
C HIS A 67 5.07 9.93 -30.80
N GLY A 68 3.94 9.81 -31.50
CA GLY A 68 3.85 9.13 -32.80
C GLY A 68 3.26 7.70 -32.76
N GLY A 69 2.81 7.21 -31.60
CA GLY A 69 2.11 5.92 -31.50
C GLY A 69 3.03 4.69 -31.46
N PHE A 70 4.35 4.90 -31.54
CA PHE A 70 5.33 3.83 -31.38
C PHE A 70 5.47 3.40 -29.92
N THR A 71 5.62 2.10 -29.71
CA THR A 71 5.88 1.49 -28.41
C THR A 71 7.32 0.97 -28.37
N GLN A 72 8.03 1.22 -27.26
CA GLN A 72 9.36 0.62 -27.07
C GLN A 72 9.19 -0.84 -26.65
N PRO A 73 9.83 -1.80 -27.33
CA PRO A 73 9.79 -3.20 -26.92
C PRO A 73 10.39 -3.33 -25.52
N ARG A 74 9.70 -4.07 -24.65
CA ARG A 74 10.16 -4.35 -23.29
C ARG A 74 10.84 -5.72 -23.26
N ILE A 75 12.02 -5.79 -22.66
CA ILE A 75 12.75 -7.05 -22.47
C ILE A 75 12.32 -7.66 -21.14
N LEU A 76 11.72 -8.85 -21.19
CA LEU A 76 11.37 -9.62 -19.99
C LEU A 76 12.63 -10.20 -19.36
N ARG A 77 12.76 -10.15 -18.03
CA ARG A 77 13.91 -10.68 -17.29
C ARG A 77 14.06 -12.18 -17.48
N GLY A 78 12.95 -12.91 -17.57
CA GLY A 78 12.88 -14.34 -17.88
C GLY A 78 13.52 -14.70 -19.22
N SER A 79 13.53 -13.79 -20.21
CA SER A 79 14.15 -14.04 -21.51
C SER A 79 15.68 -14.18 -21.43
N ASN A 80 16.32 -13.66 -20.38
CA ASN A 80 17.75 -13.85 -20.16
C ASN A 80 18.12 -15.32 -19.87
N TRP A 81 17.15 -16.14 -19.48
CA TRP A 81 17.28 -17.57 -19.24
C TRP A 81 16.94 -18.45 -20.46
N PHE A 82 16.55 -17.84 -21.59
CA PHE A 82 16.33 -18.58 -22.83
C PHE A 82 17.65 -19.07 -23.43
N PRO A 83 17.65 -20.11 -24.29
CA PRO A 83 18.85 -20.54 -25.01
C PRO A 83 19.52 -19.36 -25.74
N GLY A 84 20.81 -19.12 -25.47
CA GLY A 84 21.55 -17.96 -25.99
C GLY A 84 21.34 -16.64 -25.21
N GLY A 85 20.49 -16.65 -24.18
CA GLY A 85 20.25 -15.49 -23.32
C GLY A 85 21.47 -15.10 -22.47
N ALA A 86 21.49 -13.84 -22.03
CA ALA A 86 22.64 -13.25 -21.37
C ALA A 86 23.08 -13.98 -20.10
N TYR A 87 22.17 -14.58 -19.34
CA TYR A 87 22.51 -15.30 -18.11
C TYR A 87 23.17 -16.64 -18.39
N ILE A 88 22.75 -17.34 -19.46
CA ILE A 88 23.40 -18.57 -19.89
C ILE A 88 24.80 -18.26 -20.44
N ALA A 89 24.94 -17.22 -21.26
CA ALA A 89 26.23 -16.79 -21.81
C ALA A 89 27.25 -16.40 -20.71
N LYS A 90 26.76 -15.82 -19.61
CA LYS A 90 27.56 -15.46 -18.43
C LYS A 90 27.72 -16.60 -17.42
N ASN A 91 27.26 -17.82 -17.73
CA ASN A 91 27.25 -18.97 -16.81
C ASN A 91 26.64 -18.64 -15.43
N LYS A 92 25.63 -17.75 -15.39
CA LYS A 92 24.94 -17.43 -14.13
C LYS A 92 24.13 -18.64 -13.68
N VAL A 93 24.28 -18.98 -12.40
CA VAL A 93 23.53 -20.06 -11.76
C VAL A 93 22.20 -19.51 -11.28
N TYR A 94 21.13 -20.21 -11.61
CA TYR A 94 19.80 -19.91 -11.13
C TYR A 94 19.61 -20.49 -9.73
N GLU A 95 19.24 -19.65 -8.75
CA GLU A 95 18.92 -20.09 -7.39
C GLU A 95 17.41 -20.26 -7.24
N LYS A 96 17.00 -21.32 -6.54
CA LYS A 96 15.58 -21.63 -6.33
C LYS A 96 14.95 -20.66 -5.31
N PRO A 97 13.75 -20.13 -5.57
CA PRO A 97 13.03 -19.29 -4.62
C PRO A 97 12.57 -20.09 -3.39
N VAL A 98 12.09 -19.38 -2.37
CA VAL A 98 11.56 -19.99 -1.14
C VAL A 98 10.23 -20.70 -1.43
N ASP A 99 10.02 -21.89 -0.87
CA ASP A 99 8.80 -22.68 -1.05
C ASP A 99 7.53 -21.89 -0.67
N SER A 100 7.59 -21.11 0.41
CA SER A 100 6.49 -20.28 0.88
C SER A 100 6.04 -19.23 -0.14
N ALA A 101 6.86 -18.89 -1.15
CA ALA A 101 6.46 -17.98 -2.22
C ALA A 101 5.39 -18.59 -3.14
N TYR A 102 5.25 -19.91 -3.13
CA TYR A 102 4.31 -20.66 -3.98
C TYR A 102 3.14 -21.26 -3.20
N GLU A 103 2.92 -20.78 -1.98
CA GLU A 103 1.69 -21.00 -1.23
C GLU A 103 0.65 -19.93 -1.61
N PRO A 104 -0.65 -20.19 -1.43
CA PRO A 104 -1.68 -19.21 -1.68
C PRO A 104 -1.53 -17.94 -0.84
N HIS A 105 -1.66 -16.78 -1.47
CA HIS A 105 -1.59 -15.46 -0.82
C HIS A 105 -2.86 -14.66 -1.08
N THR A 106 -3.35 -14.00 -0.04
CA THR A 106 -4.53 -13.14 -0.07
C THR A 106 -4.10 -11.68 -0.12
N VAL A 107 -4.49 -11.02 -1.21
CA VAL A 107 -4.48 -9.56 -1.35
C VAL A 107 -5.78 -9.01 -0.82
N TYR A 108 -5.75 -7.92 -0.06
CA TYR A 108 -6.96 -7.40 0.53
C TYR A 108 -7.00 -5.87 0.56
N ILE A 109 -8.22 -5.34 0.64
CA ILE A 109 -8.49 -3.94 0.96
C ILE A 109 -9.29 -3.92 2.26
N LEU A 110 -8.71 -3.38 3.33
CA LEU A 110 -9.45 -3.08 4.56
C LEU A 110 -9.95 -1.64 4.50
N GLU A 111 -11.17 -1.41 4.96
CA GLU A 111 -11.72 -0.08 5.18
C GLU A 111 -12.03 0.10 6.66
N SER A 112 -11.73 1.28 7.22
CA SER A 112 -12.10 1.60 8.60
C SER A 112 -13.61 1.78 8.72
N ARG A 113 -14.22 1.27 9.80
CA ARG A 113 -15.65 1.41 10.10
C ARG A 113 -16.06 2.87 10.25
N TYR A 114 -15.18 3.67 10.83
CA TYR A 114 -15.41 5.08 11.09
C TYR A 114 -14.44 5.95 10.29
N PRO A 115 -14.84 7.18 9.90
CA PRO A 115 -13.93 8.14 9.29
C PRO A 115 -12.78 8.49 10.23
N ILE A 116 -11.61 8.74 9.66
CA ILE A 116 -10.39 9.04 10.42
C ILE A 116 -10.05 10.52 10.25
N ARG A 117 -9.66 11.14 11.37
CA ARG A 117 -9.24 12.55 11.37
C ARG A 117 -7.96 12.70 10.55
N THR A 118 -8.05 13.48 9.48
CA THR A 118 -6.88 13.75 8.64
C THR A 118 -6.09 14.92 9.23
N LYS A 119 -4.76 14.83 9.27
CA LYS A 119 -3.89 15.93 9.74
C LYS A 119 -3.73 17.05 8.71
N GLU A 120 -3.92 16.72 7.43
CA GLU A 120 -3.73 17.64 6.31
C GLU A 120 -4.92 18.62 6.22
N PRO A 121 -4.66 19.94 6.24
CA PRO A 121 -5.73 20.92 6.08
C PRO A 121 -6.40 20.78 4.71
N GLY A 122 -7.72 20.90 4.68
CA GLY A 122 -8.53 20.82 3.45
C GLY A 122 -8.89 19.41 2.97
N ARG A 123 -8.43 18.34 3.63
CA ARG A 123 -8.86 16.97 3.34
C ARG A 123 -10.00 16.56 4.28
N PRO A 124 -11.17 16.12 3.77
CA PRO A 124 -12.26 15.68 4.62
C PRO A 124 -11.89 14.41 5.39
N ASP A 125 -12.45 14.29 6.59
CA ASP A 125 -12.33 13.09 7.39
C ASP A 125 -13.11 11.96 6.73
N VAL A 126 -12.40 10.92 6.32
CA VAL A 126 -12.93 9.80 5.53
C VAL A 126 -12.46 8.46 6.07
N PRO A 127 -13.16 7.35 5.75
CA PRO A 127 -12.65 6.02 6.02
C PRO A 127 -11.26 5.81 5.39
N GLU A 128 -10.34 5.31 6.19
CA GLU A 128 -9.01 4.94 5.72
C GLU A 128 -9.04 3.57 5.08
N HIS A 129 -8.19 3.38 4.07
CA HIS A 129 -8.07 2.12 3.35
C HIS A 129 -6.65 1.57 3.48
N ILE A 130 -6.52 0.29 3.82
CA ILE A 130 -5.25 -0.44 3.84
C ILE A 130 -5.26 -1.44 2.68
N VAL A 131 -4.23 -1.41 1.84
CA VAL A 131 -4.04 -2.36 0.73
C VAL A 131 -2.71 -3.06 0.90
N ASP A 132 -2.77 -4.38 1.10
CA ASP A 132 -1.62 -5.19 1.47
C ASP A 132 -1.88 -6.68 1.14
N VAL A 133 -0.86 -7.52 1.35
CA VAL A 133 -0.81 -8.94 1.00
C VAL A 133 -0.39 -9.77 2.21
N ILE A 134 -0.97 -10.95 2.35
CA ILE A 134 -0.59 -11.91 3.39
C ILE A 134 -0.77 -13.35 2.88
N GLY A 135 -0.05 -14.31 3.46
CA GLY A 135 -0.32 -15.73 3.22
C GLY A 135 -1.75 -16.10 3.64
N GLU A 136 -2.44 -16.93 2.85
CA GLU A 136 -3.84 -17.29 3.09
C GLU A 136 -4.03 -17.93 4.48
N SER A 137 -3.09 -18.78 4.90
CA SER A 137 -3.13 -19.47 6.20
C SER A 137 -3.13 -18.53 7.41
N ILE A 138 -2.66 -17.29 7.24
CA ILE A 138 -2.48 -16.30 8.32
C ILE A 138 -3.52 -15.17 8.22
N TRP A 139 -4.31 -15.12 7.14
CA TRP A 139 -5.28 -14.06 6.87
C TRP A 139 -6.24 -13.76 8.04
N LEU A 140 -6.92 -14.78 8.57
CA LEU A 140 -7.91 -14.60 9.63
C LEU A 140 -7.28 -14.24 10.99
N PRO A 141 -6.20 -14.92 11.46
CA PRO A 141 -5.45 -14.46 12.63
C PRO A 141 -4.97 -13.02 12.51
N TYR A 142 -4.51 -12.61 11.32
CA TYR A 142 -4.02 -11.26 11.07
C TYR A 142 -5.12 -10.22 11.13
N LEU A 143 -6.27 -10.46 10.50
CA LEU A 143 -7.39 -9.53 10.57
C LEU A 143 -7.96 -9.41 12.00
N LYS A 144 -7.97 -10.51 12.76
CA LYS A 144 -8.28 -10.49 14.20
C LYS A 144 -7.26 -9.67 14.99
N HIS A 145 -5.96 -9.82 14.69
CA HIS A 145 -4.90 -9.02 15.31
C HIS A 145 -5.03 -7.53 14.98
N LYS A 146 -5.34 -7.18 13.71
CA LYS A 146 -5.60 -5.80 13.27
C LYS A 146 -6.76 -5.15 14.01
N ASN A 147 -7.75 -5.94 14.43
CA ASN A 147 -8.89 -5.53 15.24
C ASN A 147 -8.70 -5.75 16.74
N SER A 148 -7.46 -5.82 17.24
CA SER A 148 -7.16 -6.06 18.66
C SER A 148 -6.50 -4.85 19.32
N ALA A 149 -6.56 -4.79 20.66
CA ALA A 149 -5.82 -3.79 21.43
C ALA A 149 -4.28 -3.94 21.34
N LYS A 150 -3.80 -5.11 20.90
CA LYS A 150 -2.36 -5.41 20.74
C LYS A 150 -1.76 -4.82 19.45
N VAL A 151 -2.59 -4.34 18.53
CA VAL A 151 -2.12 -3.78 17.25
C VAL A 151 -1.24 -2.55 17.51
N SER A 152 -0.11 -2.48 16.80
CA SER A 152 0.84 -1.37 16.87
C SER A 152 0.88 -0.58 15.55
N GLY A 153 1.71 0.47 15.51
CA GLY A 153 1.97 1.25 14.29
C GLY A 153 0.77 2.05 13.78
N ASN A 154 0.71 2.23 12.46
CA ASN A 154 -0.27 3.09 11.80
C ASN A 154 -1.71 2.64 12.07
N SER A 155 -1.99 1.33 12.03
CA SER A 155 -3.35 0.82 12.29
C SER A 155 -3.91 1.24 13.66
N ARG A 156 -3.05 1.35 14.68
CA ARG A 156 -3.45 1.82 16.01
C ARG A 156 -3.65 3.34 16.05
N LEU A 157 -2.77 4.09 15.41
CA LEU A 157 -2.89 5.54 15.29
C LEU A 157 -4.18 5.94 14.57
N SER A 158 -4.55 5.19 13.54
CA SER A 158 -5.80 5.32 12.81
C SER A 158 -7.02 5.09 13.70
N MET A 159 -7.02 4.04 14.55
CA MET A 159 -8.07 3.83 15.55
C MET A 159 -8.15 4.97 16.57
N ASP A 160 -7.02 5.47 17.06
CA ASP A 160 -6.99 6.59 18.00
C ASP A 160 -7.51 7.91 17.38
N ALA A 161 -7.32 8.09 16.07
CA ALA A 161 -7.76 9.25 15.32
C ALA A 161 -9.19 9.12 14.74
N ALA A 162 -9.84 7.96 14.89
CA ALA A 162 -11.15 7.71 14.31
C ALA A 162 -12.29 8.45 15.02
N TRP A 163 -13.33 8.77 14.26
CA TRP A 163 -14.57 9.35 14.75
C TRP A 163 -15.49 8.29 15.35
N TRP A 164 -15.12 7.77 16.52
CA TRP A 164 -15.93 6.80 17.26
C TRP A 164 -17.32 7.34 17.61
N PRO A 165 -18.36 6.49 17.67
CA PRO A 165 -19.74 6.92 17.96
C PRO A 165 -19.89 7.67 19.29
N PHE A 166 -19.09 7.31 20.31
CA PHE A 166 -19.11 7.95 21.63
C PHE A 166 -18.42 9.32 21.66
N LEU A 167 -17.59 9.62 20.65
CA LEU A 167 -17.05 10.96 20.47
C LEU A 167 -18.16 11.81 19.85
N ASN A 168 -19.07 12.32 20.69
CA ASN A 168 -20.23 13.12 20.28
C ASN A 168 -19.87 14.03 19.09
N ARG A 169 -20.35 13.66 17.89
CA ARG A 169 -20.46 14.57 16.77
C ARG A 169 -21.48 15.62 17.17
N ARG A 170 -21.03 16.74 17.74
CA ARG A 170 -21.47 17.95 17.04
C ARG A 170 -20.65 17.90 15.78
N ILE A 171 -21.28 17.51 14.67
CA ILE A 171 -20.95 18.16 13.41
C ILE A 171 -21.13 19.63 13.79
N ASN A 172 -20.06 20.27 14.27
CA ASN A 172 -20.03 21.70 14.24
C ASN A 172 -20.38 21.94 12.78
N LYS A 173 -21.56 22.50 12.50
CA LYS A 173 -21.77 23.20 11.23
C LYS A 173 -20.48 23.98 11.10
N LEU A 174 -19.59 23.55 10.19
CA LEU A 174 -18.21 24.04 10.17
C LEU A 174 -18.37 25.54 10.34
N GLU A 175 -17.87 26.08 11.45
CA GLU A 175 -17.68 27.52 11.48
C GLU A 175 -16.88 27.76 10.21
N PRO A 176 -17.44 28.52 9.25
CA PRO A 176 -16.92 28.56 7.90
C PRO A 176 -15.41 28.77 8.01
N GLU A 177 -14.64 27.82 7.47
CA GLU A 177 -13.19 27.82 7.63
C GLU A 177 -12.71 29.23 7.28
N PRO A 178 -12.08 29.95 8.23
CA PRO A 178 -11.69 31.33 7.98
C PRO A 178 -10.73 31.28 6.78
N TRP A 179 -11.19 31.78 5.64
CA TRP A 179 -10.45 31.79 4.38
C TRP A 179 -9.41 32.91 4.33
N TRP A 180 -9.26 33.61 5.46
CA TRP A 180 -8.36 34.72 5.71
C TRP A 180 -7.30 34.34 6.75
N ASN A 181 -6.12 34.96 6.68
CA ASN A 181 -5.05 34.74 7.66
C ASN A 181 -5.44 35.31 9.03
N LYS A 182 -4.81 34.83 10.12
CA LYS A 182 -5.13 35.28 11.49
C LYS A 182 -4.99 36.79 11.72
N ASP A 183 -4.18 37.46 10.89
CA ASP A 183 -3.89 38.89 11.00
C ASP A 183 -4.69 39.72 9.98
N GLU A 184 -5.53 39.09 9.16
CA GLU A 184 -6.35 39.75 8.15
C GLU A 184 -7.76 40.00 8.66
N ASP A 185 -8.29 41.20 8.42
CA ASP A 185 -9.66 41.55 8.78
C ASP A 185 -10.63 41.01 7.71
N PRO A 186 -11.55 40.09 8.06
CA PRO A 186 -12.50 39.52 7.10
C PRO A 186 -13.42 40.57 6.46
N GLU A 187 -13.71 41.68 7.14
CA GLU A 187 -14.53 42.74 6.57
C GLU A 187 -13.78 43.45 5.45
N GLN A 188 -12.48 43.70 5.64
CA GLN A 188 -11.63 44.36 4.67
C GLN A 188 -11.44 43.50 3.41
N LEU A 189 -11.16 42.21 3.57
CA LEU A 189 -11.03 41.27 2.44
C LEU A 189 -12.34 41.13 1.66
N ARG A 190 -13.49 41.18 2.36
CA ARG A 190 -14.80 41.14 1.70
C ARG A 190 -15.07 42.41 0.89
N LEU A 191 -14.68 43.57 1.41
CA LEU A 191 -14.79 44.85 0.70
C LEU A 191 -13.87 44.87 -0.52
N GLU A 192 -12.62 44.42 -0.37
CA GLU A 192 -11.65 44.31 -1.46
C GLU A 192 -12.14 43.36 -2.57
N ALA A 193 -12.69 42.19 -2.22
CA ALA A 193 -13.26 41.25 -3.17
C ALA A 193 -14.48 41.81 -3.93
N LEU A 194 -15.20 42.76 -3.33
CA LEU A 194 -16.31 43.48 -3.94
C LEU A 194 -15.86 44.75 -4.69
N GLY A 195 -14.56 45.07 -4.70
CA GLY A 195 -14.00 46.28 -5.31
C GLY A 195 -14.38 47.58 -4.59
N LEU A 196 -14.76 47.49 -3.31
CA LEU A 196 -15.17 48.63 -2.48
C LEU A 196 -14.01 49.03 -1.56
N THR A 197 -13.75 50.33 -1.43
CA THR A 197 -12.82 50.85 -0.41
C THR A 197 -13.59 51.19 0.87
N ASN A 198 -12.90 51.26 2.02
CA ASN A 198 -13.52 51.62 3.32
C ASN A 198 -14.22 53.00 3.32
N SER A 199 -14.01 53.84 2.29
CA SER A 199 -14.66 55.14 2.11
C SER A 199 -15.91 55.11 1.22
N ASP A 200 -16.19 54.01 0.52
CA ASP A 200 -17.30 53.92 -0.41
C ASP A 200 -18.52 53.32 0.29
N ASN A 201 -19.56 54.15 0.48
CA ASN A 201 -20.88 53.62 0.86
C ASN A 201 -21.29 52.56 -0.17
N PRO A 202 -21.82 51.40 0.26
CA PRO A 202 -22.19 50.34 -0.67
C PRO A 202 -23.21 50.89 -1.69
N PRO A 203 -23.10 50.51 -2.98
CA PRO A 203 -23.99 51.00 -4.02
C PRO A 203 -25.45 50.64 -3.68
N GLU A 204 -26.36 51.56 -4.01
CA GLU A 204 -27.72 51.60 -3.50
C GLU A 204 -28.66 50.40 -3.77
N PRO A 205 -28.41 49.40 -4.65
CA PRO A 205 -29.28 48.22 -4.69
C PRO A 205 -28.99 47.17 -3.58
N LEU A 206 -27.85 47.22 -2.89
CA LEU A 206 -27.55 46.24 -1.82
C LEU A 206 -28.16 46.63 -0.46
N ARG A 207 -28.41 47.91 -0.22
CA ARG A 207 -29.03 48.42 1.03
C ARG A 207 -30.46 47.89 1.24
N GLU A 208 -31.18 47.57 0.18
CA GLU A 208 -32.54 47.02 0.26
C GLU A 208 -32.54 45.54 0.71
N PHE A 209 -31.47 44.79 0.40
CA PHE A 209 -31.36 43.37 0.77
C PHE A 209 -30.82 43.16 2.18
N TYR A 210 -29.96 44.06 2.67
CA TYR A 210 -29.59 44.09 4.08
C TYR A 210 -30.58 44.98 4.82
N LYS A 211 -31.74 44.42 5.19
CA LYS A 211 -32.58 45.05 6.22
C LYS A 211 -31.68 45.34 7.41
N ASP A 212 -31.45 46.61 7.68
CA ASP A 212 -30.72 47.05 8.86
C ASP A 212 -31.54 46.59 10.07
N ILE A 213 -31.18 45.43 10.61
CA ILE A 213 -31.87 44.79 11.74
C ILE A 213 -31.63 45.59 13.02
N THR A 214 -30.82 46.64 12.95
CA THR A 214 -30.50 47.51 14.06
C THR A 214 -31.66 48.48 14.24
N GLN A 215 -32.58 48.12 15.13
CA GLN A 215 -33.63 49.03 15.53
C GLN A 215 -32.97 50.23 16.24
N TYR A 216 -33.31 51.46 15.88
CA TYR A 216 -32.87 52.65 16.60
C TYR A 216 -34.01 53.13 17.49
N ARG A 217 -33.69 53.52 18.73
CA ARG A 217 -34.65 54.22 19.60
C ARG A 217 -34.91 55.61 19.00
N PRO A 218 -36.08 56.23 19.27
CA PRO A 218 -36.42 57.57 18.78
C PRO A 218 -35.44 58.69 19.20
N ASN A 219 -34.53 58.44 20.14
CA ASN A 219 -33.44 59.34 20.51
C ASN A 219 -32.13 59.12 19.70
N GLY A 220 -32.16 58.30 18.64
CA GLY A 220 -31.01 58.00 17.79
C GLY A 220 -30.03 56.96 18.35
N THR A 221 -30.30 56.38 19.53
CA THR A 221 -29.44 55.34 20.10
C THR A 221 -29.78 53.96 19.53
N LYS A 222 -28.76 53.22 19.10
CA LYS A 222 -28.88 51.87 18.54
C LYS A 222 -29.41 50.90 19.62
N ILE A 223 -30.54 50.23 19.35
CA ILE A 223 -31.05 49.12 20.17
C ILE A 223 -30.14 47.93 19.85
N VAL A 224 -29.05 47.83 20.59
CA VAL A 224 -28.32 46.58 20.70
C VAL A 224 -29.19 45.68 21.56
N GLU A 225 -29.98 44.79 20.94
CA GLU A 225 -30.58 43.70 21.69
C GLU A 225 -29.45 43.03 22.47
N PRO A 226 -29.59 42.84 23.80
CA PRO A 226 -28.55 42.22 24.61
C PRO A 226 -28.25 40.88 23.95
N THR A 227 -27.08 40.79 23.32
CA THR A 227 -26.67 39.58 22.62
C THR A 227 -26.81 38.47 23.65
N PRO A 228 -27.64 37.44 23.39
CA PRO A 228 -27.92 36.43 24.40
C PRO A 228 -26.58 35.98 24.94
N THR A 229 -26.34 36.20 26.24
CA THR A 229 -25.06 35.95 26.88
C THR A 229 -24.61 34.59 26.40
N LYS A 230 -23.57 34.53 25.55
CA LYS A 230 -23.09 33.28 24.96
C LYS A 230 -22.95 32.35 26.13
N THR A 231 -23.84 31.36 26.26
CA THR A 231 -23.80 30.43 27.37
C THR A 231 -22.41 29.84 27.29
N ILE A 232 -21.56 30.17 28.26
CA ILE A 232 -20.18 29.69 28.28
C ILE A 232 -20.33 28.19 28.52
N VAL A 233 -20.44 27.44 27.43
CA VAL A 233 -20.47 26.00 27.49
C VAL A 233 -19.11 25.66 28.07
N PRO A 234 -19.06 25.04 29.26
CA PRO A 234 -17.78 24.72 29.88
C PRO A 234 -16.96 23.94 28.85
N GLN A 235 -15.74 24.40 28.59
CA GLN A 235 -14.86 23.71 27.67
C GLN A 235 -14.75 22.27 28.15
N ARG A 236 -15.29 21.33 27.35
CA ARG A 236 -15.17 19.91 27.68
C ARG A 236 -13.68 19.62 27.79
N LYS A 237 -13.26 19.07 28.94
CA LYS A 237 -11.87 18.64 29.13
C LYS A 237 -11.47 17.80 27.92
N ALA A 238 -10.35 18.15 27.29
CA ALA A 238 -9.82 17.36 26.19
C ALA A 238 -9.62 15.93 26.70
N ARG A 239 -10.30 14.96 26.08
CA ARG A 239 -10.13 13.55 26.42
C ARG A 239 -8.71 13.15 26.08
N THR A 240 -8.06 12.39 26.96
CA THR A 240 -6.75 11.83 26.66
C THR A 240 -6.90 10.63 25.74
N ILE A 241 -5.83 10.26 25.02
CA ILE A 241 -5.83 9.05 24.17
C ILE A 241 -6.12 7.80 24.99
N GLY A 242 -5.68 7.75 26.26
CA GLY A 242 -5.97 6.66 27.18
C GLY A 242 -7.48 6.49 27.44
N ASP A 243 -8.19 7.59 27.63
CA ASP A 243 -9.66 7.57 27.83
C ASP A 243 -10.38 7.04 26.59
N ILE A 244 -9.94 7.49 25.40
CA ILE A 244 -10.51 7.05 24.12
C ILE A 244 -10.31 5.54 23.93
N ARG A 245 -9.08 5.05 24.17
CA ARG A 245 -8.73 3.62 24.09
C ARG A 245 -9.55 2.76 25.05
N ALA A 246 -9.70 3.21 26.29
CA ALA A 246 -10.50 2.51 27.29
C ALA A 246 -11.97 2.33 26.86
N GLU A 247 -12.52 3.28 26.08
CA GLU A 247 -13.89 3.21 25.57
C GLU A 247 -14.02 2.31 24.32
N TYR A 248 -13.09 2.36 23.37
CA TYR A 248 -13.24 1.59 22.11
C TYR A 248 -12.67 0.16 22.15
N GLU A 249 -11.66 -0.14 22.98
CA GLU A 249 -11.11 -1.50 23.08
C GLU A 249 -12.14 -2.60 23.40
N PRO A 250 -13.11 -2.40 24.31
CA PRO A 250 -14.17 -3.39 24.49
C PRO A 250 -15.11 -3.49 23.27
N MET A 251 -15.25 -2.43 22.47
CA MET A 251 -16.04 -2.44 21.23
C MET A 251 -15.37 -3.30 20.15
N LEU A 252 -14.04 -3.28 20.07
CA LEU A 252 -13.28 -4.09 19.12
C LEU A 252 -13.54 -5.60 19.25
N LYS A 253 -13.99 -6.08 20.43
CA LYS A 253 -14.38 -7.49 20.61
C LYS A 253 -15.74 -7.83 19.99
N LYS A 254 -16.61 -6.83 19.86
CA LYS A 254 -17.97 -6.98 19.34
C LYS A 254 -18.02 -6.69 17.84
N GLU A 255 -17.29 -5.68 17.42
CA GLU A 255 -17.37 -5.09 16.09
C GLU A 255 -15.96 -4.88 15.53
N ALA A 256 -15.74 -5.32 14.28
CA ALA A 256 -14.48 -5.10 13.59
C ALA A 256 -14.35 -3.63 13.17
N PHE A 257 -13.29 -2.96 13.60
CA PHE A 257 -12.96 -1.61 13.15
C PHE A 257 -12.42 -1.62 11.72
N TRP A 258 -11.45 -2.48 11.42
CA TRP A 258 -10.98 -2.75 10.06
C TRP A 258 -11.83 -3.84 9.45
N ARG A 259 -12.64 -3.49 8.46
CA ARG A 259 -13.53 -4.42 7.76
C ARG A 259 -12.96 -4.70 6.37
N PRO A 260 -12.86 -5.95 5.95
CA PRO A 260 -12.40 -6.26 4.61
C PRO A 260 -13.49 -5.89 3.61
N LEU A 261 -13.13 -5.05 2.66
CA LEU A 261 -13.99 -4.63 1.56
C LEU A 261 -13.92 -5.65 0.42
N VAL A 262 -12.71 -6.04 0.04
CA VAL A 262 -12.44 -7.11 -0.92
C VAL A 262 -11.20 -7.88 -0.51
N SER A 263 -11.22 -9.19 -0.72
CA SER A 263 -10.07 -10.08 -0.61
C SER A 263 -9.94 -10.90 -1.90
N VAL A 264 -8.72 -11.05 -2.42
CA VAL A 264 -8.41 -11.80 -3.65
C VAL A 264 -7.29 -12.76 -3.31
N THR A 265 -7.56 -14.06 -3.36
CA THR A 265 -6.58 -15.11 -3.09
C THR A 265 -6.04 -15.67 -4.39
N LEU A 266 -4.72 -15.59 -4.53
CA LEU A 266 -3.95 -16.03 -5.69
C LEU A 266 -3.06 -17.19 -5.31
N ALA A 267 -2.71 -18.04 -6.28
CA ALA A 267 -1.95 -19.26 -6.03
C ALA A 267 -0.51 -19.01 -5.53
N THR A 268 0.08 -17.84 -5.81
CA THR A 268 1.48 -17.56 -5.50
C THR A 268 1.69 -16.12 -5.00
N ARG A 269 2.73 -15.94 -4.18
CA ARG A 269 3.17 -14.65 -3.65
C ARG A 269 3.59 -13.65 -4.74
N PRO A 270 4.33 -14.02 -5.81
CA PRO A 270 4.67 -13.08 -6.88
C PRO A 270 3.45 -12.47 -7.59
N LEU A 271 2.39 -13.27 -7.81
CA LEU A 271 1.12 -12.77 -8.34
C LEU A 271 0.47 -11.79 -7.37
N ALA A 272 0.37 -12.17 -6.09
CA ALA A 272 -0.27 -11.35 -5.06
C ALA A 272 0.47 -10.02 -4.82
N ASN A 273 1.79 -10.04 -4.74
CA ASN A 273 2.62 -8.84 -4.62
C ASN A 273 2.46 -7.93 -5.83
N THR A 274 2.37 -8.51 -7.04
CA THR A 274 2.13 -7.73 -8.25
C THR A 274 0.76 -7.05 -8.22
N LEU A 275 -0.29 -7.78 -7.82
CA LEU A 275 -1.63 -7.25 -7.69
C LEU A 275 -1.67 -6.09 -6.69
N VAL A 276 -1.17 -6.27 -5.45
CA VAL A 276 -1.09 -5.18 -4.45
C VAL A 276 -0.39 -3.95 -5.00
N ARG A 277 0.78 -4.14 -5.62
CA ARG A 277 1.58 -3.04 -6.15
C ARG A 277 0.82 -2.23 -7.19
N LEU A 278 0.14 -2.92 -8.13
CA LEU A 278 -0.59 -2.27 -9.23
C LEU A 278 -1.97 -1.74 -8.80
N CYS A 279 -2.53 -2.20 -7.68
CA CYS A 279 -3.81 -1.77 -7.14
C CYS A 279 -3.75 -0.47 -6.33
N ARG A 280 -2.56 0.05 -6.00
CA ARG A 280 -2.42 1.28 -5.19
C ARG A 280 -2.75 2.57 -5.93
N ALA A 281 -2.70 2.53 -7.25
CA ALA A 281 -2.89 3.67 -8.12
C ALA A 281 -3.61 3.24 -9.40
N LEU A 282 -4.00 4.22 -10.20
CA LEU A 282 -4.49 4.01 -11.55
C LEU A 282 -3.39 3.41 -12.46
N PRO A 283 -3.73 2.84 -13.64
CA PRO A 283 -2.78 2.15 -14.53
C PRO A 283 -1.46 2.89 -14.82
N ARG A 284 -1.48 4.23 -14.82
CA ARG A 284 -0.32 5.09 -15.09
C ARG A 284 0.38 5.62 -13.85
N GLY A 285 0.05 5.10 -12.67
CA GLY A 285 0.64 5.50 -11.39
C GLY A 285 0.02 6.75 -10.75
N LEU A 286 -1.04 7.32 -11.33
CA LEU A 286 -1.76 8.44 -10.71
C LEU A 286 -2.49 7.95 -9.44
N PRO A 287 -2.23 8.53 -8.25
CA PRO A 287 -2.95 8.15 -7.04
C PRO A 287 -4.45 8.40 -7.16
N PHE A 288 -5.29 7.56 -6.56
CA PHE A 288 -6.76 7.66 -6.68
C PHE A 288 -7.33 9.00 -6.20
N TYR A 289 -6.80 9.55 -5.11
CA TYR A 289 -7.27 10.85 -4.63
C TYR A 289 -6.92 11.97 -5.62
N ALA A 290 -5.83 11.83 -6.37
CA ALA A 290 -5.38 12.80 -7.36
C ALA A 290 -6.20 12.74 -8.67
N SER A 291 -6.92 11.65 -8.93
CA SER A 291 -7.84 11.54 -10.07
C SER A 291 -9.24 12.07 -9.82
N ILE A 292 -9.63 12.27 -8.56
CA ILE A 292 -10.94 12.86 -8.20
C ILE A 292 -10.86 14.38 -8.39
N ASP A 293 -11.92 15.01 -8.90
CA ASP A 293 -11.96 16.46 -9.05
C ASP A 293 -11.81 17.20 -7.72
N THR A 294 -11.21 18.39 -7.74
CA THR A 294 -10.93 19.18 -6.54
C THR A 294 -12.18 19.60 -5.76
N HIS A 295 -13.33 19.82 -6.44
CA HIS A 295 -14.58 20.15 -5.76
C HIS A 295 -15.16 18.91 -5.05
N ASP A 296 -15.08 17.75 -5.69
CA ASP A 296 -15.49 16.48 -5.09
C ASP A 296 -14.62 16.10 -3.89
N ARG A 297 -13.31 16.39 -3.93
CA ARG A 297 -12.40 16.13 -2.80
C ARG A 297 -12.79 16.83 -1.51
N LYS A 298 -13.47 17.98 -1.58
CA LYS A 298 -13.93 18.73 -0.40
C LYS A 298 -15.23 18.17 0.18
N THR A 299 -15.94 17.34 -0.58
CA THR A 299 -17.27 16.86 -0.20
C THR A 299 -17.14 15.58 0.63
N VAL A 300 -17.47 15.69 1.92
CA VAL A 300 -17.39 14.58 2.90
C VAL A 300 -18.25 13.37 2.48
N VAL A 301 -19.35 13.60 1.78
CA VAL A 301 -20.31 12.56 1.38
C VAL A 301 -19.82 11.77 0.17
N SER A 302 -19.42 12.43 -0.92
CA SER A 302 -19.12 11.77 -2.20
C SER A 302 -17.68 11.29 -2.32
N PHE A 303 -16.72 11.96 -1.67
CA PHE A 303 -15.31 11.59 -1.74
C PHE A 303 -15.01 10.14 -1.29
N PRO A 304 -15.50 9.65 -0.13
CA PRO A 304 -15.19 8.29 0.31
C PRO A 304 -15.74 7.22 -0.64
N ASP A 305 -16.96 7.40 -1.16
CA ASP A 305 -17.58 6.45 -2.08
C ASP A 305 -16.82 6.39 -3.42
N ARG A 306 -16.42 7.55 -3.97
CA ARG A 306 -15.58 7.59 -5.18
C ARG A 306 -14.22 6.93 -4.97
N MET A 307 -13.57 7.18 -3.83
CA MET A 307 -12.31 6.52 -3.48
C MET A 307 -12.47 5.00 -3.38
N ARG A 308 -13.55 4.53 -2.75
CA ARG A 308 -13.88 3.12 -2.62
C ARG A 308 -14.10 2.47 -3.99
N LEU A 309 -14.95 3.06 -4.82
CA LEU A 309 -15.26 2.58 -6.17
C LEU A 309 -14.02 2.53 -7.07
N LEU A 310 -13.16 3.55 -7.04
CA LEU A 310 -11.91 3.56 -7.82
C LEU A 310 -11.00 2.39 -7.42
N ARG A 311 -10.90 2.08 -6.11
CA ARG A 311 -10.10 0.97 -5.60
C ARG A 311 -10.70 -0.39 -5.95
N LEU A 312 -12.01 -0.57 -5.75
CA LEU A 312 -12.74 -1.79 -6.09
C LEU A 312 -12.63 -2.09 -7.59
N ARG A 313 -12.93 -1.11 -8.44
CA ARG A 313 -12.80 -1.21 -9.88
C ARG A 313 -11.37 -1.60 -10.28
N ARG A 314 -10.36 -0.92 -9.72
CA ARG A 314 -8.96 -1.22 -10.04
C ARG A 314 -8.55 -2.64 -9.63
N MET A 315 -8.99 -3.10 -8.46
CA MET A 315 -8.76 -4.48 -7.99
C MET A 315 -9.43 -5.50 -8.93
N ARG A 316 -10.67 -5.23 -9.34
CA ARG A 316 -11.44 -6.07 -10.26
C ARG A 316 -10.80 -6.19 -11.64
N GLU A 317 -10.51 -5.06 -12.28
CA GLU A 317 -9.85 -5.01 -13.60
C GLU A 317 -8.53 -5.80 -13.62
N LEU A 318 -7.68 -5.61 -12.60
CA LEU A 318 -6.41 -6.31 -12.50
C LEU A 318 -6.58 -7.80 -12.22
N THR A 319 -7.55 -8.18 -11.39
CA THR A 319 -7.82 -9.58 -11.07
C THR A 319 -8.30 -10.35 -12.30
N ILE A 320 -9.19 -9.74 -13.09
CA ILE A 320 -9.68 -10.33 -14.34
C ILE A 320 -8.55 -10.43 -15.37
N GLU A 321 -7.72 -9.39 -15.52
CA GLU A 321 -6.57 -9.47 -16.42
C GLU A 321 -5.58 -10.56 -15.98
N ILE A 322 -5.33 -10.74 -14.67
CA ILE A 322 -4.53 -11.86 -14.15
C ILE A 322 -5.18 -13.20 -14.53
N ALA A 323 -6.49 -13.36 -14.31
CA ALA A 323 -7.21 -14.58 -14.68
C ALA A 323 -7.07 -14.91 -16.17
N ARG A 324 -7.22 -13.90 -17.05
CA ARG A 324 -7.05 -14.07 -18.51
C ARG A 324 -5.63 -14.52 -18.84
N ARG A 325 -4.61 -13.94 -18.21
CA ARG A 325 -3.21 -14.36 -18.44
C ARG A 325 -2.93 -15.77 -17.92
N LEU A 326 -3.58 -16.20 -16.84
CA LEU A 326 -3.50 -17.57 -16.32
C LEU A 326 -4.17 -18.58 -17.26
N GLU A 327 -5.29 -18.21 -17.88
CA GLU A 327 -5.93 -18.96 -18.98
C GLU A 327 -5.05 -19.06 -20.25
N GLY A 328 -4.04 -18.21 -20.38
CA GLY A 328 -3.09 -18.22 -21.49
C GLY A 328 -3.36 -17.17 -22.57
N TYR A 329 -4.31 -16.25 -22.36
CA TYR A 329 -4.48 -15.10 -23.24
C TYR A 329 -3.17 -14.33 -23.35
N TYR A 330 -2.87 -13.84 -24.56
CA TYR A 330 -1.61 -13.14 -24.88
C TYR A 330 -0.33 -13.95 -24.59
N GLY A 331 -0.41 -15.29 -24.59
CA GLY A 331 0.70 -16.17 -24.21
C GLY A 331 0.90 -16.31 -22.69
N GLY A 332 0.03 -15.67 -21.90
CA GLY A 332 0.04 -15.66 -20.44
C GLY A 332 1.26 -15.00 -19.81
N PHE A 333 1.59 -15.41 -18.58
CA PHE A 333 2.76 -14.90 -17.86
C PHE A 333 4.02 -15.70 -18.24
N VAL A 334 4.96 -15.06 -18.93
CA VAL A 334 6.28 -15.63 -19.18
C VAL A 334 7.07 -15.66 -17.87
N GLY A 335 7.71 -16.80 -17.58
CA GLY A 335 8.54 -16.98 -16.38
C GLY A 335 7.79 -17.29 -15.10
N ILE A 336 6.44 -17.31 -15.10
CA ILE A 336 5.65 -17.64 -13.91
C ILE A 336 5.90 -19.08 -13.44
N ARG A 337 5.95 -19.27 -12.12
CA ARG A 337 6.14 -20.55 -11.45
C ARG A 337 5.01 -20.83 -10.48
N PHE A 338 4.78 -22.10 -10.20
CA PHE A 338 3.81 -22.57 -9.19
C PHE A 338 4.46 -23.53 -8.18
N GLY A 339 5.76 -23.77 -8.31
CA GLY A 339 6.57 -24.47 -7.34
C GLY A 339 8.04 -24.08 -7.48
N LYS A 340 8.82 -24.32 -6.43
CA LYS A 340 10.26 -23.99 -6.39
C LYS A 340 11.12 -24.73 -7.42
N ASP A 341 10.63 -25.86 -7.91
CA ASP A 341 11.33 -26.72 -8.87
C ASP A 341 10.94 -26.41 -10.32
N ASP A 342 9.91 -25.59 -10.53
CA ASP A 342 9.52 -25.10 -11.85
C ASP A 342 10.61 -24.15 -12.37
N ARG A 343 10.99 -24.27 -13.64
CA ARG A 343 11.92 -23.29 -14.23
C ARG A 343 11.19 -21.99 -14.53
N GLY A 344 9.90 -22.11 -14.84
CA GLY A 344 8.98 -21.03 -15.17
C GLY A 344 8.44 -21.17 -16.59
N ARG A 345 7.22 -20.72 -16.81
CA ARG A 345 6.54 -20.84 -18.10
C ARG A 345 7.36 -20.23 -19.24
N ALA A 346 7.39 -20.90 -20.38
CA ALA A 346 8.15 -20.57 -21.60
C ALA A 346 9.68 -20.68 -21.50
N ILE A 347 10.25 -20.90 -20.33
CA ILE A 347 11.70 -21.13 -20.20
C ILE A 347 12.00 -22.54 -20.72
N ARG A 348 12.72 -22.63 -21.84
CA ARG A 348 13.04 -23.90 -22.55
C ARG A 348 11.79 -24.71 -22.96
N GLY A 349 10.70 -24.04 -23.32
CA GLY A 349 9.47 -24.71 -23.76
C GLY A 349 8.52 -25.16 -22.65
N GLU A 350 8.89 -24.98 -21.37
CA GLU A 350 8.10 -25.45 -20.24
C GLU A 350 6.70 -24.80 -20.21
N ARG A 351 5.65 -25.63 -20.17
CA ARG A 351 4.23 -25.20 -20.03
C ARG A 351 3.76 -24.18 -21.08
N LEU A 352 4.31 -24.23 -22.30
CA LEU A 352 3.80 -23.46 -23.43
C LEU A 352 2.66 -24.17 -24.19
N GLU A 353 2.73 -25.49 -24.26
CA GLU A 353 1.83 -26.28 -25.11
C GLU A 353 0.43 -26.47 -24.50
N GLN A 354 0.34 -26.46 -23.17
CA GLN A 354 -0.90 -26.75 -22.44
C GLN A 354 -1.29 -25.56 -21.56
N PRO A 355 -2.59 -25.28 -21.41
CA PRO A 355 -3.07 -24.33 -20.41
C PRO A 355 -2.63 -24.79 -19.02
N LEU A 356 -2.52 -23.85 -18.09
CA LEU A 356 -2.22 -24.18 -16.70
C LEU A 356 -3.36 -25.06 -16.15
N PRO A 357 -3.08 -26.03 -15.27
CA PRO A 357 -4.13 -26.85 -14.68
C PRO A 357 -5.05 -25.99 -13.81
N ASP A 358 -6.34 -26.33 -13.78
CA ASP A 358 -7.40 -25.62 -13.05
C ASP A 358 -7.02 -25.15 -11.64
N PRO A 359 -6.48 -25.99 -10.73
CA PRO A 359 -6.19 -25.55 -9.36
C PRO A 359 -5.17 -24.41 -9.27
N LEU A 360 -4.34 -24.22 -10.30
CA LEU A 360 -3.35 -23.13 -10.36
C LEU A 360 -3.92 -21.85 -11.00
N ARG A 361 -5.10 -21.94 -11.65
CA ARG A 361 -5.79 -20.84 -12.32
C ARG A 361 -6.89 -20.21 -11.47
N VAL A 362 -7.50 -20.99 -10.57
CA VAL A 362 -8.62 -20.54 -9.75
C VAL A 362 -8.22 -19.37 -8.86
N ILE A 363 -8.85 -18.22 -9.10
CA ILE A 363 -8.78 -17.04 -8.23
C ILE A 363 -10.02 -17.02 -7.35
N ARG A 364 -9.83 -16.84 -6.04
CA ARG A 364 -10.92 -16.79 -5.07
C ARG A 364 -11.10 -15.38 -4.55
N VAL A 365 -12.27 -14.80 -4.75
CA VAL A 365 -12.61 -13.42 -4.39
C VAL A 365 -13.65 -13.44 -3.25
N GLY A 366 -13.33 -12.77 -2.16
CA GLY A 366 -14.26 -12.50 -1.06
C GLY A 366 -14.71 -11.03 -1.08
N LEU A 367 -16.00 -10.77 -1.11
CA LEU A 367 -16.57 -9.41 -1.06
C LEU A 367 -17.26 -9.16 0.28
N GLY A 368 -16.97 -8.03 0.92
CA GLY A 368 -17.56 -7.67 2.20
C GLY A 368 -19.09 -7.51 2.10
N GLU A 369 -19.85 -8.27 2.87
CA GLU A 369 -21.33 -8.28 2.86
C GLU A 369 -21.92 -6.90 3.20
N TRP A 370 -21.16 -6.09 3.95
CA TRP A 370 -21.58 -4.78 4.43
C TRP A 370 -21.61 -3.67 3.37
N TYR A 371 -21.12 -3.90 2.14
CA TYR A 371 -21.09 -2.90 1.07
C TYR A 371 -21.65 -3.45 -0.25
N GLU A 372 -22.85 -2.98 -0.63
CA GLU A 372 -23.50 -3.15 -1.96
C GLU A 372 -23.26 -4.53 -2.62
N LEU A 373 -23.31 -5.59 -1.80
CA LEU A 373 -22.77 -6.90 -2.14
C LEU A 373 -23.34 -7.45 -3.44
N GLU A 374 -24.66 -7.35 -3.62
CA GLU A 374 -25.37 -7.89 -4.79
C GLU A 374 -24.86 -7.27 -6.10
N GLN A 375 -24.73 -5.93 -6.13
CA GLN A 375 -24.29 -5.20 -7.32
C GLN A 375 -22.83 -5.51 -7.67
N GLU A 376 -21.95 -5.52 -6.67
CA GLU A 376 -20.54 -5.85 -6.91
C GLU A 376 -20.38 -7.32 -7.32
N MET A 377 -21.08 -8.27 -6.68
CA MET A 377 -21.04 -9.68 -7.08
C MET A 377 -21.49 -9.88 -8.53
N GLU A 378 -22.56 -9.19 -8.95
CA GLU A 378 -23.05 -9.24 -10.32
C GLU A 378 -22.00 -8.68 -11.30
N LEU A 379 -21.41 -7.51 -11.00
CA LEU A 379 -20.35 -6.92 -11.82
C LEU A 379 -19.13 -7.84 -11.96
N TRP A 380 -18.67 -8.46 -10.88
CA TRP A 380 -17.56 -9.40 -10.93
C TRP A 380 -17.88 -10.63 -11.80
N LYS A 381 -19.09 -11.20 -11.66
CA LYS A 381 -19.53 -12.35 -12.46
C LYS A 381 -19.67 -12.00 -13.93
N LEU A 382 -20.29 -10.85 -14.25
CA LEU A 382 -20.46 -10.38 -15.63
C LEU A 382 -19.12 -10.11 -16.31
N GLU A 383 -18.23 -9.34 -15.68
CA GLU A 383 -16.92 -9.01 -16.28
C GLU A 383 -16.03 -10.27 -16.40
N ALA A 384 -16.12 -11.23 -15.46
CA ALA A 384 -15.43 -12.52 -15.57
C ALA A 384 -15.97 -13.38 -16.72
N MET A 385 -17.29 -13.45 -16.87
CA MET A 385 -17.96 -14.15 -17.96
C MET A 385 -17.60 -13.54 -19.33
N ASP A 386 -17.63 -12.21 -19.45
CA ASP A 386 -17.24 -11.49 -20.67
C ASP A 386 -15.76 -11.71 -21.02
N ALA A 387 -14.91 -11.85 -20.01
CA ALA A 387 -13.50 -12.17 -20.19
C ALA A 387 -13.23 -13.66 -20.49
N GLY A 388 -14.23 -14.53 -20.33
CA GLY A 388 -14.10 -15.99 -20.52
C GLY A 388 -13.27 -16.67 -19.44
N VAL A 389 -13.30 -16.16 -18.21
CA VAL A 389 -12.49 -16.65 -17.08
C VAL A 389 -13.36 -17.10 -15.92
N GLU A 390 -12.92 -18.14 -15.20
CA GLU A 390 -13.59 -18.62 -14.00
C GLU A 390 -12.99 -17.97 -12.74
N ILE A 391 -13.83 -17.30 -11.95
CA ILE A 391 -13.45 -16.68 -10.67
C ILE A 391 -14.48 -17.09 -9.63
N GLU A 392 -14.01 -17.63 -8.50
CA GLU A 392 -14.87 -18.01 -7.38
C GLU A 392 -15.16 -16.76 -6.53
N VAL A 393 -16.32 -16.14 -6.74
CA VAL A 393 -16.76 -14.95 -5.97
C VAL A 393 -17.70 -15.38 -4.85
N LYS A 394 -17.35 -15.05 -3.60
CA LYS A 394 -18.14 -15.36 -2.41
C LYS A 394 -18.32 -14.14 -1.50
N PRO A 395 -19.45 -14.05 -0.77
CA PRO A 395 -19.60 -13.06 0.28
C PRO A 395 -18.66 -13.33 1.47
N MET A 396 -18.35 -12.29 2.22
CA MET A 396 -17.39 -12.30 3.32
C MET A 396 -17.90 -11.43 4.46
N ASP A 397 -17.83 -11.95 5.69
CA ASP A 397 -18.25 -11.25 6.89
C ASP A 397 -17.30 -10.09 7.25
N GLU A 398 -17.67 -9.29 8.26
CA GLU A 398 -16.83 -8.17 8.74
C GLU A 398 -15.47 -8.61 9.33
N TRP A 399 -15.31 -9.92 9.59
CA TRP A 399 -14.11 -10.55 10.14
C TRP A 399 -13.27 -11.28 9.08
N GLY A 400 -13.62 -11.15 7.81
CA GLY A 400 -12.88 -11.73 6.69
C GLY A 400 -13.14 -13.19 6.40
N ARG A 401 -14.15 -13.80 7.05
CA ARG A 401 -14.56 -15.19 6.81
C ARG A 401 -15.51 -15.23 5.63
N ARG A 402 -15.25 -16.14 4.69
CA ARG A 402 -16.16 -16.40 3.58
C ARG A 402 -17.43 -17.06 4.09
N VAL A 403 -18.55 -16.51 3.69
CA VAL A 403 -19.89 -17.03 3.98
C VAL A 403 -20.47 -17.63 2.70
N ASP A 404 -21.36 -18.60 2.85
CA ASP A 404 -22.17 -19.10 1.76
C ASP A 404 -23.31 -18.12 1.42
N GLU A 405 -24.12 -18.46 0.42
CA GLU A 405 -25.29 -17.65 0.03
C GLU A 405 -26.37 -17.57 1.14
N SER A 406 -26.28 -18.44 2.16
CA SER A 406 -27.17 -18.44 3.32
C SER A 406 -26.62 -17.63 4.51
N GLY A 407 -25.43 -17.02 4.37
CA GLY A 407 -24.75 -16.29 5.44
C GLY A 407 -24.03 -17.19 6.46
N VAL A 408 -23.92 -18.50 6.21
CA VAL A 408 -23.21 -19.44 7.07
C VAL A 408 -21.73 -19.47 6.69
N VAL A 409 -20.87 -19.38 7.70
CA VAL A 409 -19.41 -19.41 7.51
C VAL A 409 -18.97 -20.75 6.93
N LEU A 410 -18.21 -20.73 5.84
CA LEU A 410 -17.71 -21.96 5.23
C LEU A 410 -16.74 -22.70 6.18
N PRO A 411 -16.77 -24.04 6.19
CA PRO A 411 -15.94 -24.86 7.08
C PRO A 411 -14.44 -24.66 6.83
N GLY A 412 -13.62 -24.88 7.85
CA GLY A 412 -12.15 -24.76 7.77
C GLY A 412 -11.59 -23.35 7.98
N GLN A 413 -12.45 -22.37 8.31
CA GLN A 413 -12.06 -20.99 8.62
C GLN A 413 -12.01 -20.71 10.14
N GLU A 414 -11.81 -21.77 10.93
CA GLU A 414 -11.70 -21.65 12.38
C GLU A 414 -10.35 -21.04 12.74
N ILE A 415 -10.39 -19.95 13.52
CA ILE A 415 -9.17 -19.35 14.05
C ILE A 415 -8.72 -20.20 15.22
N ALA A 416 -7.65 -20.98 15.03
CA ALA A 416 -7.05 -21.74 16.12
C ALA A 416 -6.74 -20.80 17.30
N GLU A 417 -7.31 -21.10 18.46
CA GLU A 417 -7.06 -20.34 19.67
C GLU A 417 -5.57 -20.45 20.04
N GLY A 418 -4.91 -19.31 20.27
CA GLY A 418 -3.50 -19.27 20.69
C GLY A 418 -2.47 -19.07 19.58
N VAL A 419 -2.88 -18.89 18.31
CA VAL A 419 -1.97 -18.35 17.28
C VAL A 419 -1.79 -16.87 17.55
N GLU A 420 -0.86 -16.54 18.45
CA GLU A 420 -0.42 -15.16 18.64
C GLU A 420 0.48 -14.79 17.47
N LEU A 421 0.07 -13.78 16.71
CA LEU A 421 0.97 -13.15 15.75
C LEU A 421 1.95 -12.28 16.54
N ASP A 422 3.21 -12.71 16.56
CA ASP A 422 4.31 -11.86 16.96
C ASP A 422 4.26 -10.62 16.05
N GLY A 423 4.29 -9.42 16.66
CA GLY A 423 4.01 -8.15 15.99
C GLY A 423 4.95 -7.74 14.85
N GLU A 424 5.83 -8.63 14.42
CA GLU A 424 6.81 -8.48 13.35
C GLU A 424 6.50 -9.38 12.14
N HIS A 425 5.23 -9.67 11.86
CA HIS A 425 4.92 -10.28 10.58
C HIS A 425 5.27 -9.25 9.48
N GLU A 426 6.38 -9.49 8.77
CA GLU A 426 6.92 -8.62 7.74
C GLU A 426 5.86 -8.42 6.65
N THR A 427 5.11 -7.31 6.74
CA THR A 427 4.31 -6.83 5.62
C THR A 427 5.28 -6.42 4.53
N PHE A 428 5.09 -7.01 3.35
CA PHE A 428 6.03 -7.03 2.23
C PHE A 428 6.58 -5.63 1.86
N ASP A 429 5.78 -4.57 1.99
CA ASP A 429 6.18 -3.22 1.58
C ASP A 429 7.19 -2.51 2.48
N SER A 430 7.45 -3.01 3.69
CA SER A 430 8.42 -2.38 4.57
C SER A 430 9.87 -2.48 4.05
N GLN A 431 10.16 -3.38 3.11
CA GLN A 431 11.54 -3.61 2.64
C GLN A 431 11.89 -2.93 1.31
N ASP A 432 10.92 -2.71 0.40
CA ASP A 432 11.23 -2.18 -0.95
C ASP A 432 11.41 -0.64 -0.97
N GLU A 433 10.82 0.13 -0.03
CA GLU A 433 10.99 1.60 -0.01
C GLU A 433 12.34 2.07 0.58
N GLU A 434 12.92 1.33 1.54
CA GLU A 434 14.20 1.72 2.16
C GLU A 434 15.43 1.29 1.33
N GLY A 435 15.31 0.28 0.46
CA GLY A 435 16.41 -0.21 -0.38
C GLY A 435 16.62 0.54 -1.70
N ALA A 436 15.57 1.15 -2.26
CA ALA A 436 15.61 1.73 -3.60
C ALA A 436 16.38 3.06 -3.72
N THR A 437 16.82 3.66 -2.61
CA THR A 437 17.56 4.94 -2.62
C THR A 437 19.09 4.81 -2.64
N GLN A 438 19.65 3.60 -2.66
CA GLN A 438 21.11 3.41 -2.82
C GLN A 438 21.54 2.47 -3.93
N ASP A 439 20.67 1.59 -4.41
CA ASP A 439 20.96 0.77 -5.58
C ASP A 439 20.59 1.58 -6.83
N GLY A 440 21.47 2.54 -7.17
CA GLY A 440 21.45 3.09 -8.51
C GLY A 440 21.50 1.92 -9.48
N ASP A 441 20.44 1.78 -10.29
CA ASP A 441 20.44 1.02 -11.54
C ASP A 441 21.41 1.68 -12.54
N GLY A 442 22.66 1.91 -12.11
CA GLY A 442 23.77 1.77 -12.99
C GLY A 442 23.54 0.45 -13.69
N PHE A 443 23.41 0.54 -15.00
CA PHE A 443 23.68 -0.54 -15.91
C PHE A 443 25.09 -1.02 -15.54
N GLU A 444 25.19 -1.89 -14.54
CA GLU A 444 26.38 -2.65 -14.24
C GLU A 444 26.47 -3.64 -15.40
N ASP A 445 27.01 -3.15 -16.52
CA ASP A 445 28.17 -3.84 -17.06
C ASP A 445 29.04 -4.15 -15.85
N GLU A 446 28.94 -5.40 -15.38
CA GLU A 446 29.89 -6.02 -14.47
C GLU A 446 31.27 -6.00 -15.17
N ALA A 447 31.87 -4.82 -15.30
CA ALA A 447 33.30 -4.68 -15.19
C ALA A 447 33.57 -4.88 -13.70
N GLU A 448 34.08 -6.06 -13.35
CA GLU A 448 34.51 -6.45 -12.02
C GLU A 448 35.14 -5.27 -11.26
N GLY A 449 34.38 -4.76 -10.28
CA GLY A 449 34.62 -3.46 -9.66
C GLY A 449 34.30 -3.43 -8.18
N GLY A 450 34.60 -4.49 -7.44
CA GLY A 450 34.49 -4.50 -5.97
C GLY A 450 35.56 -3.61 -5.34
N GLY A 451 35.13 -2.58 -4.59
CA GLY A 451 35.98 -1.76 -3.74
C GLY A 451 35.49 -1.78 -2.30
N ALA A 452 36.20 -2.49 -1.42
CA ALA A 452 36.06 -2.36 0.03
C ALA A 452 37.42 -2.55 0.70
N ASP A 453 38.08 -1.44 1.05
CA ASP A 453 39.19 -1.44 2.01
C ASP A 453 38.64 -1.13 3.39
N ALA A 454 38.73 -2.14 4.26
CA ALA A 454 38.53 -2.01 5.69
C ALA A 454 39.73 -1.26 6.30
N ASN A 455 39.48 -0.09 6.90
CA ASN A 455 40.42 0.51 7.84
C ASN A 455 39.87 0.35 9.26
N THR A 456 40.59 -0.44 10.06
CA THR A 456 40.28 -0.84 11.43
C THR A 456 40.68 0.27 12.39
N GLY A 457 39.70 1.08 12.81
CA GLY A 457 39.81 1.96 13.98
C GLY A 457 39.19 1.29 15.21
N VAL A 458 40.04 0.74 16.09
CA VAL A 458 39.65 0.07 17.33
C VAL A 458 39.11 1.08 18.35
N GLY A 459 37.78 1.11 18.52
CA GLY A 459 37.09 1.77 19.63
C GLY A 459 36.55 0.73 20.62
N LYS A 460 37.21 0.60 21.77
CA LYS A 460 36.90 -0.37 22.84
C LYS A 460 35.64 0.07 23.61
N VAL A 461 34.49 -0.59 23.37
CA VAL A 461 33.28 -0.45 24.21
C VAL A 461 33.05 -1.74 24.98
N VAL A 462 33.20 -1.66 26.31
CA VAL A 462 32.90 -2.74 27.26
C VAL A 462 31.39 -2.89 27.37
N ARG A 463 30.84 -4.03 26.93
CA ARG A 463 29.47 -4.46 27.27
C ARG A 463 29.52 -5.72 28.11
N LYS A 464 28.79 -5.68 29.23
CA LYS A 464 28.64 -6.74 30.23
C LYS A 464 27.98 -7.99 29.62
N ALA A 465 28.50 -9.14 30.00
CA ALA A 465 27.99 -10.46 29.62
C ALA A 465 26.58 -10.72 30.19
N GLY A 466 25.65 -11.07 29.30
CA GLY A 466 24.37 -11.69 29.63
C GLY A 466 24.45 -13.20 29.42
N ALA A 467 23.83 -13.95 30.33
CA ALA A 467 23.90 -15.40 30.49
C ALA A 467 23.35 -16.23 29.29
N PRO A 468 23.78 -17.49 29.13
CA PRO A 468 23.35 -18.33 28.02
C PRO A 468 21.94 -18.93 28.22
N LEU A 469 21.16 -18.91 27.14
CA LEU A 469 19.88 -19.58 26.98
C LEU A 469 20.07 -21.11 26.98
N LYS A 470 19.33 -21.81 27.85
CA LYS A 470 19.24 -23.27 27.88
C LYS A 470 18.25 -23.73 26.80
N HIS A 471 18.70 -24.58 25.89
CA HIS A 471 17.84 -25.35 25.00
C HIS A 471 17.00 -26.34 25.83
N ILE A 472 15.67 -26.19 25.79
CA ILE A 472 14.73 -27.19 26.29
C ILE A 472 14.37 -28.08 25.10
N ALA A 473 14.82 -29.33 25.14
CA ALA A 473 14.42 -30.37 24.22
C ALA A 473 12.99 -30.84 24.54
N ALA A 474 12.11 -30.85 23.54
CA ALA A 474 10.77 -31.41 23.66
C ALA A 474 10.82 -32.95 23.63
N PRO A 475 10.03 -33.66 24.46
CA PRO A 475 9.98 -35.12 24.43
C PRO A 475 9.03 -35.62 23.34
N VAL A 476 9.56 -36.47 22.44
CA VAL A 476 8.81 -37.28 21.49
C VAL A 476 8.05 -38.36 22.26
N LYS A 477 6.72 -38.27 22.33
CA LYS A 477 5.86 -39.38 22.81
C LYS A 477 5.54 -40.32 21.65
N LYS A 478 6.04 -41.55 21.75
CA LYS A 478 5.59 -42.71 20.97
C LYS A 478 4.13 -43.03 21.33
N ALA A 479 3.24 -43.01 20.35
CA ALA A 479 1.92 -43.62 20.47
C ALA A 479 2.07 -45.13 20.28
N ALA A 480 1.69 -45.89 21.31
CA ALA A 480 1.59 -47.34 21.26
C ALA A 480 0.25 -47.73 20.64
N SER A 481 0.31 -48.70 19.73
CA SER A 481 -0.81 -49.44 19.15
C SER A 481 -1.48 -50.33 20.21
N ALA A 482 -2.80 -50.20 20.33
CA ALA A 482 -3.71 -51.24 20.80
C ALA A 482 -4.94 -51.11 19.87
N GLY A 483 -5.44 -52.14 19.18
CA GLY A 483 -5.48 -53.55 19.54
C GLY A 483 -6.76 -53.82 20.33
N ILE A 484 -7.90 -53.84 19.64
CA ILE A 484 -9.01 -54.81 19.66
C ILE A 484 -9.82 -54.58 18.38
#